data_AF-A0A8J7JN58-F1
#
_entry.id   AF-A0A8J7JN58-F1
#
_cell.length_a   1.000
_cell.length_b   1.000
_cell.length_c   1.000
_cell.angle_alpha   90.00
_cell.angle_beta   90.00
_cell.angle_gamma   90.00
#
_symmetry.space_group_name_H-M   'P 1'
#
loop_
_entity.id
_entity.type
_entity.pdbx_description
1 polymer ?
#
loop_
_entity_poly.entity_id
_entity_poly.type
_entity_poly.pdbx_seq_one_letter_code
_entity_poly.pdbx_strand_id
1 'polypeptide(L)'
;MTNELFYRANDLCRRRAYEQWHRGQSKQQILRSQAGFPSLPPTRPQPCRGCTNYHGIAYGTSRAKRCTLVCAMHPYGWQGGGGCPDWQDEG
;
A
#
# COMPACT_ATOMS: atom_id res chain seq x y z
N MET A 1 -43.94 9.52 31.78
CA MET A 1 -43.21 10.71 31.27
C MET A 1 -41.68 10.65 31.47
N THR A 2 -41.10 9.48 31.76
CA THR A 2 -39.65 9.30 32.01
C THR A 2 -38.91 8.64 30.84
N ASN A 3 -39.58 7.74 30.12
CA ASN A 3 -39.03 7.07 28.93
C ASN A 3 -38.64 8.06 27.82
N GLU A 4 -39.45 9.09 27.58
CA GLU A 4 -39.16 10.07 26.53
C GLU A 4 -37.87 10.87 26.80
N LEU A 5 -37.66 11.28 28.06
CA LEU A 5 -36.43 11.95 28.47
C LEU A 5 -35.21 11.03 28.31
N PHE A 6 -35.35 9.75 28.65
CA PHE A 6 -34.30 8.75 28.46
C PHE A 6 -33.92 8.56 26.99
N TYR A 7 -34.92 8.39 26.10
CA TYR A 7 -34.67 8.25 24.66
C TYR A 7 -34.03 9.50 24.07
N ARG A 8 -34.49 10.69 24.48
CA ARG A 8 -33.91 11.97 24.03
C ARG A 8 -32.47 12.13 24.50
N ALA A 9 -32.16 11.79 25.74
CA ALA A 9 -30.79 11.82 26.26
C ALA A 9 -29.88 10.86 25.48
N ASN A 10 -30.36 9.65 25.19
CA ASN A 10 -29.61 8.66 24.40
C ASN A 10 -29.36 9.14 22.97
N ASP A 11 -30.37 9.70 22.30
CA ASP A 11 -30.24 10.26 20.96
C ASP A 11 -29.20 11.39 20.90
N LEU A 12 -29.21 12.30 21.88
CA LEU A 12 -28.19 13.36 22.00
C LEU A 12 -26.78 12.80 22.19
N CYS A 13 -26.62 11.77 23.03
CA CYS A 13 -25.33 11.11 23.22
C CYS A 13 -24.83 10.46 21.92
N ARG A 14 -25.71 9.78 21.18
CA ARG A 14 -25.38 9.16 19.88
C ARG A 14 -24.95 10.20 18.85
N ARG A 15 -25.68 11.32 18.75
CA ARG A 15 -25.32 12.43 17.84
C ARG A 15 -23.95 13.01 18.17
N ARG A 16 -23.68 13.27 19.45
CA ARG A 16 -22.36 13.77 19.90
C ARG A 16 -21.23 12.80 19.56
N ALA A 17 -21.44 11.50 19.80
CA ALA A 17 -20.46 10.47 19.47
C ALA A 17 -20.18 10.41 17.96
N TYR A 18 -21.23 10.52 17.13
CA TYR A 18 -21.10 10.56 15.68
C TYR A 18 -20.37 11.81 15.19
N GLU A 19 -20.70 13.00 15.70
CA GLU A 19 -20.00 14.25 15.40
C GLU A 19 -18.52 14.17 15.79
N GLN A 20 -18.21 13.61 16.97
CA GLN A 20 -16.85 13.44 17.43
C GLN A 20 -16.07 12.47 16.54
N TRP A 21 -16.69 11.34 16.15
CA TRP A 21 -16.11 10.40 15.19
C TRP A 21 -15.80 11.08 13.85
N HIS A 22 -16.76 11.85 13.32
CA HIS A 22 -16.58 12.58 12.06
C HIS A 22 -15.45 13.60 12.12
N ARG A 23 -15.38 14.39 13.19
CA ARG A 23 -14.26 15.33 13.41
C ARG A 23 -12.93 14.59 13.46
N GLY A 24 -12.89 13.44 14.12
CA GLY A 24 -11.72 12.56 14.16
C GLY A 24 -11.28 12.10 12.77
N GLN A 25 -12.22 11.61 11.95
CA GLN A 25 -11.94 11.17 10.57
C GLN A 25 -11.45 12.31 9.68
N SER A 26 -12.10 13.48 9.75
CA SER A 26 -11.68 14.68 8.99
C SER A 26 -10.25 15.10 9.35
N LYS A 27 -9.92 15.12 10.66
CA LYS A 27 -8.54 15.39 11.12
C LYS A 27 -7.54 14.37 10.58
N GLN A 28 -7.87 13.08 10.61
CA GLN A 28 -7.00 12.04 10.06
C GLN A 28 -6.77 12.22 8.55
N GLN A 29 -7.80 12.59 7.80
CA GLN A 29 -7.67 12.87 6.36
C GLN A 29 -6.72 14.05 6.09
N ILE A 30 -6.85 15.15 6.84
CA ILE A 30 -5.96 16.31 6.74
C ILE A 30 -4.50 15.90 7.06
N LEU A 31 -4.27 15.19 8.17
CA LEU A 31 -2.93 14.74 8.55
C LEU A 31 -2.31 13.82 7.47
N ARG A 32 -3.10 12.91 6.88
CA ARG A 32 -2.66 12.06 5.78
C ARG A 32 -2.25 12.86 4.54
N SER A 33 -2.97 13.93 4.21
CA SER A 33 -2.58 14.82 3.10
C SER A 33 -1.31 15.61 3.37
N GLN A 34 -1.04 15.96 4.64
CA GLN A 34 0.15 16.72 5.03
C GLN A 34 1.41 15.86 5.15
N ALA A 35 1.28 14.58 5.49
CA ALA A 35 2.40 13.65 5.65
C ALA A 35 3.20 13.41 4.36
N GLY A 36 2.68 13.86 3.20
CA GLY A 36 3.26 13.58 1.89
C GLY A 36 3.18 12.10 1.53
N PHE A 37 3.66 11.77 0.32
CA PHE A 37 3.81 10.39 -0.10
C PHE A 37 5.23 9.94 0.28
N PRO A 38 5.41 9.00 1.21
CA PRO A 38 6.74 8.45 1.44
C PRO A 38 7.23 7.83 0.14
N SER A 39 8.45 8.18 -0.28
CA SER A 39 9.12 7.51 -1.39
C SER A 39 9.31 6.05 -1.01
N LEU A 40 8.46 5.17 -1.55
CA LEU A 40 8.64 3.74 -1.35
C LEU A 40 9.92 3.29 -2.07
N PRO A 41 10.67 2.33 -1.49
CA PRO A 41 11.76 1.72 -2.22
C PRO A 41 11.19 1.11 -3.50
N PRO A 42 11.88 1.25 -4.64
CA PRO A 42 11.40 0.70 -5.90
C PRO A 42 11.25 -0.81 -5.77
N THR A 43 10.10 -1.31 -6.24
CA THR A 43 9.78 -2.75 -6.28
C THR A 43 10.68 -3.53 -7.24
N ARG A 44 11.40 -2.83 -8.13
CA ARG A 44 12.34 -3.38 -9.09
C ARG A 44 13.75 -3.46 -8.47
N PRO A 45 14.37 -4.65 -8.39
CA PRO A 45 15.76 -4.80 -7.99
C PRO A 45 16.70 -3.95 -8.85
N GLN A 46 17.76 -3.40 -8.23
CA GLN A 46 18.75 -2.56 -8.93
C GLN A 46 19.29 -3.21 -10.20
N PRO A 47 19.73 -4.50 -10.21
CA PRO A 47 20.26 -5.13 -11.42
C PRO A 47 19.25 -5.29 -12.56
N CYS A 48 17.95 -5.14 -12.27
CA CYS A 48 16.88 -5.30 -13.25
C CYS A 48 16.34 -3.96 -13.76
N ARG A 49 16.83 -2.81 -13.27
CA ARG A 49 16.44 -1.50 -13.80
C ARG A 49 16.94 -1.36 -15.23
N GLY A 50 16.03 -1.16 -16.18
CA GLY A 50 16.37 -1.06 -17.60
C GLY A 50 16.42 -2.41 -18.35
N CYS A 51 16.13 -3.53 -17.68
CA CYS A 51 16.10 -4.83 -18.34
C CYS A 51 14.85 -4.98 -19.23
N THR A 52 15.05 -5.24 -20.52
CA THR A 52 13.99 -5.51 -21.50
C THR A 52 13.18 -6.75 -21.14
N ASN A 53 13.80 -7.71 -20.44
CA ASN A 53 13.18 -8.93 -19.96
C ASN A 53 12.52 -8.81 -18.56
N TYR A 54 12.40 -7.60 -18.00
CA TYR A 54 11.79 -7.39 -16.70
C TYR A 54 10.29 -7.73 -16.73
N HIS A 55 9.86 -8.57 -15.78
CA HIS A 55 8.48 -9.05 -15.66
C HIS A 55 7.77 -8.44 -14.46
N GLY A 56 8.32 -8.60 -13.26
CA GLY A 56 7.85 -7.93 -12.04
C GLY A 56 6.46 -8.34 -11.53
N ILE A 57 5.91 -9.47 -11.99
CA ILE A 57 4.54 -9.89 -11.64
C ILE A 57 4.56 -10.84 -10.44
N ALA A 58 3.66 -10.58 -9.48
CA ALA A 58 3.38 -11.49 -8.36
C ALA A 58 2.28 -12.48 -8.71
N TYR A 59 2.57 -13.77 -8.54
CA TYR A 59 1.65 -14.87 -8.72
C TYR A 59 1.19 -15.42 -7.37
N GLY A 60 0.03 -16.09 -7.36
CA GLY A 60 -0.57 -16.68 -6.17
C GLY A 60 -1.59 -15.76 -5.49
N THR A 61 -2.63 -16.39 -4.92
CA THR A 61 -3.79 -15.69 -4.35
C THR A 61 -3.70 -15.49 -2.84
N SER A 62 -2.89 -16.28 -2.13
CA SER A 62 -2.71 -16.17 -0.67
C SER A 62 -1.35 -15.57 -0.31
N ARG A 63 -1.27 -14.90 0.84
CA ARG A 63 -0.03 -14.26 1.31
C ARG A 63 1.14 -15.24 1.46
N ALA A 64 0.86 -16.50 1.85
CA ALA A 64 1.86 -17.54 2.00
C ALA A 64 2.36 -18.13 0.67
N LYS A 65 1.57 -18.02 -0.42
CA LYS A 65 1.91 -18.57 -1.74
C LYS A 65 2.25 -17.49 -2.75
N ARG A 66 2.34 -16.23 -2.31
CA ARG A 66 2.58 -15.10 -3.20
C ARG A 66 4.06 -15.05 -3.56
N CYS A 67 4.40 -15.32 -4.81
CA CYS A 67 5.76 -15.30 -5.32
C CYS A 67 5.88 -14.30 -6.47
N THR A 68 6.84 -13.38 -6.38
CA THR A 68 7.12 -12.42 -7.45
C THR A 68 8.17 -12.99 -8.39
N LEU A 69 7.84 -13.04 -9.68
CA LEU A 69 8.79 -13.38 -10.73
C LEU A 69 9.37 -12.08 -11.30
N VAL A 70 10.67 -11.87 -11.11
CA VAL A 70 11.35 -10.60 -11.37
C VAL A 70 11.60 -10.37 -12.86
N CYS A 71 12.26 -11.29 -13.55
CA CYS A 71 12.46 -11.24 -15.00
C CYS A 71 12.38 -12.63 -15.62
N ALA A 72 12.25 -12.70 -16.96
CA ALA A 72 12.11 -13.96 -17.68
C ALA A 72 13.36 -14.86 -17.55
N MET A 73 14.55 -14.26 -17.56
CA MET A 73 15.83 -15.00 -17.47
C MET A 73 16.23 -15.34 -16.03
N HIS A 74 15.86 -14.49 -15.07
CA HIS A 74 16.14 -14.67 -13.64
C HIS A 74 14.85 -14.49 -12.83
N PRO A 75 14.08 -15.57 -12.60
CA PRO A 75 12.79 -15.51 -11.90
C PRO A 75 12.85 -14.86 -10.53
N TYR A 76 13.98 -14.96 -9.82
CA TYR A 76 14.19 -14.36 -8.49
C TYR A 76 15.07 -13.11 -8.50
N GLY A 77 15.38 -12.58 -9.69
CA GLY A 77 16.31 -11.48 -9.89
C GLY A 77 17.78 -11.93 -9.92
N TRP A 78 18.64 -11.11 -10.52
CA TRP A 78 20.07 -11.35 -10.58
C TRP A 78 20.72 -11.13 -9.21
N GLN A 79 21.49 -12.12 -8.73
CA GLN A 79 22.14 -12.09 -7.41
C GLN A 79 23.67 -11.88 -7.48
N GLY A 80 24.25 -11.84 -8.68
CA GLY A 80 25.71 -11.88 -8.89
C GLY A 80 26.48 -10.60 -8.58
N GLY A 81 25.96 -9.69 -7.75
CA GLY A 81 26.65 -8.48 -7.27
C GLY A 81 26.90 -7.37 -8.30
N GLY A 82 26.91 -7.68 -9.60
CA GLY A 82 27.05 -6.73 -10.72
C GLY A 82 25.75 -6.49 -11.50
N GLY A 83 25.88 -5.90 -12.69
CA GLY A 83 24.78 -5.78 -13.66
C GLY A 83 24.29 -7.15 -14.11
N CYS A 84 23.01 -7.25 -14.47
CA CYS A 84 22.44 -8.47 -15.04
C CYS A 84 23.11 -8.74 -16.40
N PRO A 85 23.65 -9.95 -16.65
CA PRO A 85 24.31 -10.27 -17.92
C PRO A 85 23.34 -10.31 -19.11
N ASP A 86 22.06 -10.59 -18.85
CA ASP A 86 20.98 -10.57 -19.84
C ASP A 86 20.40 -9.16 -20.08
N TRP A 87 21.08 -8.13 -19.57
CA TRP A 87 20.74 -6.75 -19.84
C TRP A 87 21.19 -6.40 -21.25
N GLN A 88 20.24 -6.39 -22.19
CA GLN A 88 20.47 -5.77 -23.48
C GLN A 88 20.14 -4.28 -23.32
N ASP A 89 21.19 -3.48 -23.13
CA ASP A 89 21.14 -2.06 -23.42
C ASP A 89 20.88 -1.97 -24.93
N GLU A 90 19.72 -1.45 -25.33
CA GLU A 90 19.57 -1.03 -26.72
C GLU A 90 20.60 0.08 -26.92
N GLY A 91 21.60 -0.21 -27.76
CA GLY A 91 22.65 0.75 -28.13
C GLY A 91 22.11 2.02 -28.76
#